data_AF-A0A1J3E2H3-F1
#
_entry.id   AF-A0A1J3E2H3-F1
#
_cell.length_a   1.000
_cell.length_b   1.000
_cell.length_c   1.000
_cell.angle_alpha   90.00
_cell.angle_beta   90.00
_cell.angle_gamma   90.00
#
_symmetry.space_group_name_H-M   'P 1'
#
loop_
_entity.id
_entity.type
_entity.pdbx_description
1 polymer ?
#
loop_
_entity_poly.entity_id
_entity_poly.type
_entity_poly.pdbx_seq_one_letter_code
_entity_poly.pdbx_strand_id
1 'polypeptide(L)'
;FPYTQGAHMLVNLGVDLFRVDSVINSFGFPLGPFQLGGLAGHGIGVAVKDLYDKAYGDRMFWSPLTELLLKSGRNGKINGRGYYVYEKGSKPKPDSSVLSVVEESRKLTSIMPGGKPISVTDK
;
A
#
# COMPACT_ATOMS: atom_id res chain seq x y z
N PHE A 1 -6.02 9.70 1.40
CA PHE A 1 -6.29 10.42 0.13
C PHE A 1 -6.77 9.41 -0.93
N PRO A 2 -7.76 9.74 -1.79
CA PRO A 2 -8.38 8.79 -2.73
C PRO A 2 -7.39 7.99 -3.60
N TYR A 3 -6.34 8.65 -4.10
CA TYR A 3 -5.27 8.01 -4.88
C TYR A 3 -4.65 6.78 -4.17
N THR A 4 -4.22 6.94 -2.92
CA THR A 4 -3.64 5.85 -2.12
C THR A 4 -4.69 4.80 -1.73
N GLN A 5 -5.94 5.23 -1.50
CA GLN A 5 -7.03 4.31 -1.16
C GLN A 5 -7.34 3.34 -2.30
N GLY A 6 -7.38 3.84 -3.55
CA GLY A 6 -7.56 2.99 -4.74
C GLY A 6 -6.45 1.94 -4.87
N ALA A 7 -5.19 2.35 -4.68
CA ALA A 7 -4.06 1.42 -4.69
C ALA A 7 -4.18 0.34 -3.59
N HIS A 8 -4.56 0.74 -2.38
CA HIS A 8 -4.76 -0.20 -1.27
C HIS A 8 -5.95 -1.14 -1.52
N MET A 9 -7.01 -0.66 -2.18
CA MET A 9 -8.15 -1.49 -2.56
C MET A 9 -7.73 -2.56 -3.56
N LEU A 10 -6.97 -2.21 -4.59
CA LEU A 10 -6.42 -3.17 -5.56
C LEU A 10 -5.58 -4.25 -4.88
N VAL A 11 -4.72 -3.87 -3.93
CA VAL A 11 -3.91 -4.84 -3.19
C VAL A 11 -4.75 -5.80 -2.35
N ASN A 12 -5.78 -5.30 -1.67
CA ASN A 12 -6.71 -6.15 -0.92
C ASN A 12 -7.63 -7.00 -1.81
N LEU A 13 -7.84 -6.59 -3.06
CA LEU A 13 -8.50 -7.40 -4.11
C LEU A 13 -7.56 -8.43 -4.75
N GLY A 14 -6.30 -8.49 -4.34
CA GLY A 14 -5.35 -9.53 -4.76
C GLY A 14 -4.34 -9.09 -5.81
N VAL A 15 -4.35 -7.83 -6.23
CA VAL A 15 -3.34 -7.29 -7.14
C VAL A 15 -2.00 -7.16 -6.41
N ASP A 16 -0.91 -7.48 -7.10
CA ASP A 16 0.44 -7.27 -6.59
C ASP A 16 0.74 -5.77 -6.42
N LEU A 17 1.20 -5.37 -5.24
CA LEU A 17 1.52 -3.99 -4.91
C LEU A 17 2.69 -3.45 -5.75
N PHE A 18 3.67 -4.29 -6.09
CA PHE A 18 4.81 -3.89 -6.90
C PHE A 18 4.40 -3.64 -8.34
N ARG A 19 3.47 -4.45 -8.86
CA ARG A 19 2.81 -4.20 -10.15
C ARG A 19 2.05 -2.88 -10.16
N VAL A 20 1.27 -2.58 -9.12
CA VAL A 20 0.54 -1.29 -9.03
C VAL A 20 1.52 -0.12 -9.16
N ASP A 21 2.62 -0.13 -8.40
CA ASP A 21 3.64 0.91 -8.49
C ASP A 21 4.30 0.97 -9.88
N SER A 22 4.60 -0.20 -10.47
CA SER A 22 5.19 -0.26 -11.81
C SER A 22 4.29 0.34 -12.88
N VAL A 23 3.00 0.00 -12.88
CA VAL A 23 2.02 0.51 -13.86
C VAL A 23 1.83 2.02 -13.71
N ILE A 24 1.76 2.51 -12.48
CA ILE A 24 1.66 3.96 -12.21
C ILE A 24 2.91 4.70 -12.69
N ASN A 25 4.10 4.12 -12.48
CA ASN A 25 5.33 4.70 -13.00
C ASN A 25 5.34 4.71 -14.54
N SER A 26 4.92 3.62 -15.18
CA SER A 26 4.77 3.54 -16.65
C SER A 26 3.74 4.51 -17.20
N PHE A 27 2.69 4.85 -16.43
CA PHE A 27 1.71 5.86 -16.78
C PHE A 27 2.31 7.29 -16.81
N GLY A 28 3.47 7.51 -16.18
CA GLY A 28 4.20 8.79 -16.22
C GLY A 28 4.39 9.45 -14.85
N PHE A 29 3.94 8.82 -13.77
CA PHE A 29 4.21 9.32 -12.43
C PHE A 29 5.66 8.99 -12.04
N PRO A 30 6.35 9.88 -11.30
CA PRO A 30 7.73 9.62 -10.89
C PRO A 30 7.83 8.52 -9.82
N LEU A 31 6.76 8.29 -9.06
CA LEU A 31 6.70 7.32 -7.98
C LEU A 31 5.30 6.69 -7.89
N GLY A 32 5.28 5.38 -7.70
CA GLY A 32 4.08 4.63 -7.39
C GLY A 32 3.53 4.96 -5.99
N PRO A 33 2.24 4.68 -5.73
CA PRO A 33 1.60 4.98 -4.45
C PRO A 33 2.30 4.36 -3.23
N PHE A 34 2.83 3.14 -3.34
CA PHE A 34 3.48 2.45 -2.21
C PHE A 34 4.90 2.99 -1.95
N GLN A 35 5.66 3.25 -3.01
CA GLN A 35 6.93 3.96 -2.94
C GLN A 35 6.76 5.35 -2.32
N LEU A 36 5.78 6.12 -2.78
CA LEU A 36 5.47 7.45 -2.26
C LEU A 36 5.11 7.40 -0.77
N GLY A 37 4.25 6.48 -0.36
CA GLY A 37 3.87 6.29 1.04
C GLY A 37 5.06 5.98 1.95
N GLY A 38 5.98 5.12 1.49
CA GLY A 38 7.20 4.80 2.24
C GLY A 38 8.22 5.96 2.32
N LEU A 39 8.17 6.92 1.42
CA LEU A 39 8.98 8.15 1.47
C LEU A 39 8.37 9.22 2.38
N ALA A 40 7.05 9.42 2.29
CA ALA A 40 6.33 10.38 3.12
C ALA A 40 6.26 9.95 4.59
N GLY A 41 6.24 8.63 4.83
CA GLY A 41 6.10 8.03 6.15
C GLY A 41 4.66 7.58 6.42
N HIS A 42 4.50 6.28 6.68
CA HIS A 42 3.18 5.66 6.90
C HIS A 42 2.46 6.17 8.15
N GLY A 43 3.21 6.64 9.16
CA GLY A 43 2.65 7.14 10.42
C GLY A 43 1.74 8.37 10.23
N ILE A 44 2.07 9.26 9.29
CA ILE A 44 1.22 10.42 8.98
C ILE A 44 -0.15 9.96 8.46
N GLY A 45 -0.15 8.98 7.55
CA GLY A 45 -1.38 8.42 6.98
C GLY A 45 -2.32 7.82 8.02
N VAL A 46 -1.77 7.16 9.05
CA VAL A 46 -2.54 6.62 10.18
C VAL A 46 -3.02 7.75 11.10
N ALA A 47 -2.17 8.73 11.40
CA ALA A 47 -2.53 9.84 12.30
C ALA A 47 -3.68 10.70 11.75
N VAL A 48 -3.80 10.85 10.43
CA VAL A 48 -4.88 11.63 9.80
C VAL A 48 -6.14 10.80 9.52
N LYS A 49 -6.12 9.48 9.77
CA LYS A 49 -7.19 8.55 9.42
C LYS A 49 -8.56 9.02 9.92
N ASP A 50 -8.68 9.23 11.23
CA ASP A 50 -9.95 9.58 11.88
C ASP A 50 -10.48 10.94 11.41
N LEU A 51 -9.59 11.86 11.05
CA LEU A 51 -9.97 13.15 10.47
C LEU A 51 -10.62 12.98 9.09
N TYR A 52 -10.02 12.15 8.22
CA TYR A 52 -10.61 11.86 6.92
C TYR A 52 -11.90 11.04 7.05
N ASP A 53 -11.95 10.10 7.98
CA ASP A 53 -13.15 9.29 8.23
C ASP A 53 -14.33 10.18 8.65
N LYS A 54 -14.11 11.10 9.59
CA LYS A 54 -15.12 12.07 10.00
C LYS A 54 -15.58 13.01 8.87
N ALA A 55 -14.68 13.38 7.96
CA ALA A 55 -14.97 14.33 6.89
C ALA A 55 -15.63 13.69 5.65
N TYR A 56 -15.30 12.43 5.35
CA TYR A 56 -15.68 11.78 4.09
C TYR A 56 -16.49 10.49 4.27
N GLY A 57 -16.56 9.95 5.50
CA GLY A 57 -17.46 8.87 5.91
C GLY A 57 -17.45 7.66 4.99
N ASP A 58 -18.63 7.35 4.45
CA ASP A 58 -18.92 6.22 3.57
C ASP A 58 -18.08 6.16 2.28
N ARG A 59 -17.47 7.27 1.87
CA ARG A 59 -16.58 7.34 0.70
C ARG A 59 -15.16 6.89 0.99
N MET A 60 -14.84 6.53 2.24
CA MET A 60 -13.51 6.10 2.64
C MET A 60 -13.38 4.58 2.56
N PHE A 61 -12.26 4.14 1.98
CA PHE A 61 -11.78 2.77 2.05
C PHE A 61 -10.51 2.72 2.90
N TRP A 62 -10.62 2.09 4.07
CA TRP A 62 -9.49 1.88 4.97
C TRP A 62 -8.94 0.47 4.84
N SER A 63 -7.65 0.40 4.50
CA SER A 63 -6.91 -0.84 4.47
C SER A 63 -6.08 -1.00 5.76
N PRO A 64 -6.15 -2.16 6.43
CA PRO A 64 -5.33 -2.45 7.61
C PRO A 64 -3.83 -2.59 7.26
N LEU A 65 -3.48 -2.70 5.97
CA LEU A 65 -2.11 -2.88 5.48
C LEU A 65 -1.12 -1.89 6.09
N THR A 66 -1.46 -0.59 6.15
CA THR A 66 -0.55 0.44 6.69
C THR A 66 -0.28 0.23 8.18
N GLU A 67 -1.32 -0.08 8.94
CA GLU A 67 -1.20 -0.31 10.39
C GLU A 67 -0.41 -1.60 10.68
N LEU A 68 -0.65 -2.66 9.92
CA LEU A 68 0.12 -3.91 10.00
C LEU A 68 1.59 -3.69 9.63
N LEU A 69 1.85 -2.88 8.60
CA LEU A 69 3.20 -2.50 8.18
C LEU A 69 3.95 -1.79 9.32
N LEU A 70 3.32 -0.79 9.96
CA LEU A 70 3.87 -0.11 11.12
C LEU A 70 4.11 -1.05 12.30
N LYS A 71 3.14 -1.93 12.63
CA LYS A 71 3.25 -2.94 13.69
C LYS A 71 4.39 -3.92 13.45
N SER A 72 4.67 -4.26 12.20
CA SER A 72 5.81 -5.11 11.81
C SER A 72 7.17 -4.38 11.83
N GLY A 73 7.21 -3.13 12.29
CA GLY A 73 8.44 -2.32 12.35
C GLY A 73 8.90 -1.80 10.98
N ARG A 74 8.02 -1.72 9.98
CA ARG A 74 8.35 -1.33 8.61
C ARG A 74 7.88 0.11 8.35
N ASN A 75 8.67 1.08 8.80
CA ASN A 75 8.31 2.51 8.78
C ASN A 75 8.69 3.22 7.46
N GLY A 76 9.16 2.48 6.46
CA GLY A 76 9.57 3.05 5.17
C GLY A 76 11.01 3.55 5.20
N LYS A 77 11.27 4.67 4.55
CA LYS A 77 12.65 5.18 4.38
C LYS A 77 13.33 5.55 5.69
N ILE A 78 12.56 5.97 6.71
CA ILE A 78 13.12 6.40 8.01
C ILE A 78 13.94 5.31 8.71
N ASN A 79 13.53 4.04 8.59
CA ASN A 79 14.23 2.92 9.18
C ASN A 79 14.72 1.91 8.14
N GLY A 80 14.82 2.34 6.88
CA GLY A 80 15.37 1.55 5.78
C GLY A 80 14.46 0.43 5.25
N ARG A 81 13.25 0.23 5.81
CA ARG A 81 12.39 -0.90 5.44
C ARG A 81 10.89 -0.54 5.49
N GLY A 82 10.19 -0.76 4.38
CA GLY A 82 8.74 -0.60 4.22
C GLY A 82 8.17 -1.72 3.36
N TYR A 83 7.38 -1.35 2.34
CA TYR A 83 7.11 -2.20 1.17
C TYR A 83 8.38 -2.47 0.36
N TYR A 84 9.33 -1.54 0.41
CA TYR A 84 10.63 -1.61 -0.24
C TYR A 84 11.74 -1.57 0.82
N VAL A 85 12.91 -2.09 0.48
CA VAL A 85 14.16 -1.83 1.20
C VAL A 85 14.78 -0.55 0.66
N TYR A 86 15.19 0.34 1.57
CA TYR A 86 15.81 1.61 1.26
C TYR A 86 17.27 1.58 1.73
N GLU A 87 18.19 1.50 0.77
CA GLU A 87 19.64 1.60 1.00
C GLU A 87 20.13 3.00 0.62
N LYS A 88 21.05 3.56 1.40
CA LYS A 88 21.60 4.89 1.12
C LYS A 88 22.28 4.91 -0.25
N GLY A 89 21.92 5.87 -1.10
CA GLY A 89 22.50 6.04 -2.44
C GLY A 89 21.99 5.06 -3.50
N SER A 90 21.03 4.19 -3.16
CA SER A 90 20.46 3.21 -4.09
C SER A 90 18.96 3.46 -4.33
N LYS A 91 18.47 2.96 -5.47
CA LYS A 91 17.02 2.92 -5.74
C LYS A 91 16.34 1.93 -4.78
N PRO A 92 15.11 2.22 -4.30
CA PRO A 92 14.36 1.29 -3.46
C PRO A 92 14.17 -0.06 -4.17
N LYS A 93 14.37 -1.16 -3.45
CA LYS A 93 14.21 -2.53 -3.97
C LYS A 93 12.98 -3.20 -3.38
N PRO A 94 12.14 -3.89 -4.17
CA PRO A 94 11.01 -4.67 -3.66
C PRO A 94 11.43 -5.60 -2.52
N ASP A 95 10.65 -5.66 -1.44
CA ASP A 95 10.90 -6.54 -0.30
C ASP A 95 9.84 -7.64 -0.23
N SER A 96 10.15 -8.84 -0.70
CA SER A 96 9.21 -9.97 -0.72
C SER A 96 8.74 -10.40 0.67
N SER A 97 9.49 -10.07 1.74
CA SER A 97 9.04 -10.37 3.10
C SER A 97 7.84 -9.55 3.54
N VAL A 98 7.43 -8.52 2.77
CA VAL A 98 6.19 -7.76 3.03
C VAL A 98 4.93 -8.55 2.64
N LEU A 99 5.07 -9.59 1.80
CA LEU A 99 3.93 -10.33 1.27
C LEU A 99 3.13 -11.02 2.38
N SER A 100 3.75 -11.46 3.47
CA SER A 100 3.03 -12.01 4.63
C SER A 100 2.09 -10.97 5.29
N VAL A 101 2.54 -9.72 5.39
CA VAL A 101 1.74 -8.58 5.89
C VAL A 101 0.59 -8.27 4.94
N VAL A 102 0.84 -8.37 3.63
CA VAL A 102 -0.19 -8.18 2.59
C VAL A 102 -1.26 -9.26 2.67
N GLU A 103 -0.88 -10.52 2.85
CA GLU A 103 -1.82 -11.63 3.03
C GLU A 103 -2.65 -11.49 4.31
N GLU A 104 -2.06 -11.01 5.40
CA GLU A 104 -2.79 -10.69 6.61
C GLU A 104 -3.81 -9.57 6.38
N SER A 105 -3.42 -8.50 5.69
CA SER A 105 -4.34 -7.42 5.31
C SER A 105 -5.50 -7.93 4.47
N ARG A 106 -5.22 -8.76 3.46
CA ARG A 106 -6.23 -9.37 2.58
C ARG A 106 -7.26 -10.18 3.36
N LYS A 107 -6.81 -10.98 4.33
CA LYS A 107 -7.68 -11.76 5.23
C LYS A 107 -8.56 -10.87 6.10
N LEU A 108 -7.99 -9.81 6.68
CA LEU A 108 -8.76 -8.89 7.53
C LEU A 108 -9.79 -8.07 6.74
N THR A 109 -9.43 -7.65 5.52
CA THR A 109 -10.32 -6.84 4.67
C THR A 109 -11.39 -7.69 3.98
N SER A 110 -11.07 -8.90 3.53
CA SER A 110 -12.04 -9.88 2.99
C SER A 110 -12.96 -9.35 1.87
N ILE A 111 -12.43 -8.52 0.96
CA ILE A 111 -13.21 -7.93 -0.16
C ILE A 111 -13.06 -8.68 -1.50
N MET A 112 -12.29 -9.77 -1.55
CA MET A 112 -12.08 -10.54 -2.78
C MET A 112 -13.38 -11.23 -3.24
N PRO A 113 -13.84 -11.01 -4.49
CA PRO A 113 -15.04 -11.67 -5.00
C PRO A 113 -14.89 -13.20 -4.98
N GLY A 114 -15.80 -13.89 -4.29
CA GLY A 114 -15.73 -15.35 -4.12
C GLY A 114 -14.45 -15.84 -3.43
N GLY A 115 -13.78 -14.97 -2.66
CA GLY A 115 -12.51 -15.27 -2.00
C GLY A 115 -11.32 -15.41 -2.95
N LYS A 116 -11.45 -14.96 -4.21
CA LYS A 116 -10.40 -15.09 -5.23
C LYS A 116 -9.84 -13.72 -5.63
N PRO A 117 -8.52 -13.61 -5.88
CA PRO A 117 -7.93 -12.42 -6.48
C PRO A 117 -8.66 -12.02 -7.76
N ILE A 118 -8.88 -10.72 -7.94
CA ILE A 118 -9.43 -10.20 -9.20
C ILE A 118 -8.42 -10.41 -10.33
N SER A 119 -8.94 -10.64 -11.54
CA SER A 119 -8.11 -10.65 -12.75
C SER A 119 -8.02 -9.24 -13.33
N VAL A 120 -6.80 -8.76 -13.55
CA VAL A 120 -6.55 -7.46 -14.18
C VAL A 120 -5.51 -7.66 -15.27
N THR A 121 -5.86 -7.38 -16.52
CA THR A 121 -4.99 -7.49 -17.70
C THR A 121 -4.42 -6.14 -18.10
N ASP A 122 -3.22 -6.13 -18.71
CA ASP A 122 -2.58 -4.92 -19.25
C ASP A 122 -2.94 -4.67 -20.73
N LYS A 123 -3.92 -5.42 -21.26
CA LYS A 123 -4.43 -5.33 -22.63
C LYS A 123 -5.78 -4.65 -22.67
#